data_AF-A0A5C6YUA0-F1
#
_entry.id   AF-A0A5C6YUA0-F1
#
_cell.length_a   1.000
_cell.length_b   1.000
_cell.length_c   1.000
_cell.angle_alpha   90.00
_cell.angle_beta   90.00
_cell.angle_gamma   90.00
#
_symmetry.space_group_name_H-M   'P 1'
#
loop_
_entity.id
_entity.type
_entity.pdbx_description
1 polymer ?
#
loop_
_entity_poly.entity_id
_entity_poly.type
_entity_poly.pdbx_seq_one_letter_code
_entity_poly.pdbx_strand_id
1 'polypeptide(L)'
;VYQSGDTDGDGKLDVTETWIYTATSYTITQDDIDTGSVTNQATAVGTPPVGDDVDDLSGTQVDNDDATVIELCQNADIAIVKTGVFNDVDGNQCADAGIDTITYTFTVTNAGNVSLSNITVTDPLLQ
;
A
#
# COMPACT_ATOMS: atom_id res chain seq x y z
N VAL A 1 4.23 -8.97 21.64
CA VAL A 1 5.14 -8.97 22.82
C VAL A 1 4.29 -8.69 24.05
N TYR A 2 4.39 -9.53 25.09
CA TYR A 2 3.71 -9.30 26.36
C TYR A 2 4.17 -7.98 26.99
N GLN A 3 3.22 -7.18 27.50
CA GLN A 3 3.50 -5.93 28.18
C GLN A 3 3.21 -5.99 29.68
N SER A 4 2.00 -6.41 30.05
CA SER A 4 1.51 -6.36 31.44
C SER A 4 0.24 -7.20 31.62
N GLY A 5 -0.18 -7.42 32.86
CA GLY A 5 -1.47 -8.03 33.20
C GLY A 5 -1.39 -9.23 34.14
N ASP A 6 -0.24 -9.87 34.22
CA ASP A 6 0.13 -10.90 35.20
C ASP A 6 0.38 -10.20 36.55
N THR A 7 -0.60 -10.25 37.44
CA THR A 7 -0.60 -9.47 38.68
C THR A 7 0.16 -10.13 39.81
N ASP A 8 0.26 -11.47 39.80
CA ASP A 8 0.99 -12.25 40.80
C ASP A 8 2.34 -12.80 40.30
N GLY A 9 2.61 -12.66 39.00
CA GLY A 9 3.88 -12.99 38.36
C GLY A 9 4.06 -14.49 38.15
N ASP A 10 2.97 -15.27 38.14
CA ASP A 10 3.02 -16.73 38.05
C ASP A 10 3.02 -17.27 36.61
N GLY A 11 2.86 -16.38 35.61
CA GLY A 11 2.84 -16.73 34.20
C GLY A 11 1.55 -17.43 33.74
N LYS A 12 0.46 -17.34 34.49
CA LYS A 12 -0.87 -17.83 34.13
C LYS A 12 -1.86 -16.67 34.06
N LEU A 13 -2.68 -16.67 33.01
CA LEU A 13 -3.80 -15.74 32.93
C LEU A 13 -4.88 -16.19 33.91
N ASP A 14 -4.86 -15.61 35.12
CA ASP A 14 -5.78 -15.95 36.18
C ASP A 14 -7.19 -15.41 35.93
N VAL A 15 -8.17 -15.95 36.67
CA VAL A 15 -9.54 -15.41 36.60
C VAL A 15 -9.51 -13.93 36.95
N THR A 16 -10.21 -13.12 36.14
CA THR A 16 -10.27 -11.65 36.25
C THR A 16 -9.01 -10.89 35.85
N GLU A 17 -7.92 -11.57 35.49
CA GLU A 17 -6.77 -10.90 34.89
C GLU A 17 -7.05 -10.51 33.43
N THR A 18 -6.29 -9.52 32.94
CA THR A 18 -6.32 -9.10 31.54
C THR A 18 -4.91 -8.76 31.13
N TRP A 19 -4.38 -9.53 30.18
CA TRP A 19 -3.02 -9.36 29.70
C TRP A 19 -2.98 -8.50 28.44
N ILE A 20 -2.06 -7.55 28.42
CA ILE A 20 -1.84 -6.60 27.34
C ILE A 20 -0.62 -7.06 26.55
N TYR A 21 -0.79 -7.14 25.24
CA TYR A 21 0.27 -7.42 24.29
C TYR A 21 0.37 -6.27 23.28
N THR A 22 1.58 -5.99 22.80
CA THR A 22 1.82 -5.06 21.68
C THR A 22 2.71 -5.69 20.64
N ALA A 23 2.41 -5.43 19.36
CA ALA A 23 3.31 -5.69 18.25
C ALA A 23 4.31 -4.53 18.07
N THR A 24 5.47 -4.80 17.46
CA THR A 24 6.53 -3.80 17.26
C THR A 24 6.16 -2.76 16.19
N SER A 25 5.87 -3.22 14.98
CA SER A 25 5.31 -2.40 13.90
C SER A 25 4.96 -3.28 12.70
N TYR A 26 4.06 -2.79 11.84
CA TYR A 26 3.81 -3.30 10.50
C TYR A 26 4.13 -2.19 9.49
N THR A 27 4.92 -2.51 8.47
CA THR A 27 5.29 -1.55 7.42
C THR A 27 4.31 -1.69 6.27
N ILE A 28 3.59 -0.62 5.96
CA ILE A 28 2.67 -0.55 4.81
C ILE A 28 3.43 -0.81 3.51
N THR A 29 2.86 -1.65 2.65
CA THR A 29 3.37 -2.00 1.34
C THR A 29 2.62 -1.26 0.23
N GLN A 30 3.15 -1.29 -0.99
CA GLN A 30 2.43 -0.72 -2.14
C GLN A 30 1.13 -1.48 -2.42
N ASP A 31 1.11 -2.79 -2.23
CA ASP A 31 -0.09 -3.60 -2.43
C ASP A 31 -1.21 -3.22 -1.43
N ASP A 32 -0.84 -2.86 -0.20
CA ASP A 32 -1.81 -2.35 0.79
C ASP A 32 -2.39 -1.00 0.33
N ILE A 33 -1.53 -0.09 -0.16
CA ILE A 33 -1.97 1.21 -0.68
C ILE A 33 -2.87 1.02 -1.91
N ASP A 34 -2.51 0.10 -2.81
CA ASP A 34 -3.29 -0.22 -4.01
C ASP A 34 -4.62 -0.91 -3.67
N THR A 35 -4.66 -1.69 -2.58
CA THR A 35 -5.89 -2.28 -2.01
C THR A 35 -6.74 -1.25 -1.27
N GLY A 36 -6.11 -0.20 -0.74
CA GLY A 36 -6.75 0.88 0.02
C GLY A 36 -6.99 0.56 1.49
N SER A 37 -6.62 -0.61 1.97
CA SER A 37 -6.75 -0.99 3.39
C SER A 37 -5.81 -2.12 3.77
N VAL A 38 -5.58 -2.27 5.08
CA VAL A 38 -4.94 -3.45 5.68
C VAL A 38 -5.96 -4.12 6.58
N THR A 39 -6.23 -5.40 6.33
CA THR A 39 -7.09 -6.24 7.19
C THR A 39 -6.22 -7.25 7.93
N ASN A 40 -6.37 -7.33 9.25
CA ASN A 40 -5.60 -8.25 10.08
C ASN A 40 -6.45 -8.87 11.21
N GLN A 41 -6.15 -10.12 11.54
CA GLN A 41 -6.87 -10.94 12.52
C GLN A 41 -5.84 -11.60 13.44
N ALA A 42 -5.97 -11.45 14.75
CA ALA A 42 -5.14 -12.15 15.72
C ALA A 42 -5.88 -13.34 16.33
N THR A 43 -5.12 -14.28 16.89
CA THR A 43 -5.62 -15.44 17.62
C THR A 43 -4.94 -15.50 18.98
N ALA A 44 -5.73 -15.68 20.04
CA ALA A 44 -5.23 -16.02 21.37
C ALA A 44 -5.41 -17.53 21.59
N VAL A 45 -4.46 -18.18 22.24
CA VAL A 45 -4.53 -19.61 22.60
C VAL A 45 -4.11 -19.76 24.06
N GLY A 46 -4.88 -20.53 24.83
CA GLY A 46 -4.60 -20.84 26.22
C GLY A 46 -4.76 -22.33 26.52
N THR A 47 -3.86 -22.87 27.34
CA THR A 47 -3.90 -24.28 27.77
C THR A 47 -4.46 -24.38 29.20
N PRO A 48 -5.63 -25.01 29.42
CA PRO A 48 -6.18 -25.20 30.76
C PRO A 48 -5.45 -26.31 31.52
N PRO A 49 -5.61 -26.42 32.86
CA PRO A 49 -4.98 -27.49 33.64
C PRO A 49 -5.40 -28.91 33.24
N VAL A 50 -6.62 -29.06 32.71
CA VAL A 50 -7.18 -30.32 32.20
C VAL A 50 -8.05 -29.99 30.99
N GLY A 51 -7.89 -30.73 29.90
CA GLY A 51 -8.66 -30.56 28.66
C GLY A 51 -7.78 -30.20 27.47
N ASP A 52 -8.43 -29.93 26.35
CA ASP A 52 -7.79 -29.40 25.15
C ASP A 52 -7.55 -27.90 25.28
N ASP A 53 -6.65 -27.35 24.44
CA ASP A 53 -6.43 -25.92 24.35
C ASP A 53 -7.73 -25.18 23.93
N VAL A 54 -7.85 -23.94 24.39
CA VAL A 54 -8.90 -23.01 23.95
C VAL A 54 -8.28 -21.90 23.12
N ASP A 55 -9.03 -21.42 22.15
CA ASP A 55 -8.63 -20.30 21.30
C ASP A 55 -9.77 -19.31 21.09
N ASP A 56 -9.38 -18.10 20.69
CA ASP A 56 -10.28 -17.00 20.41
C ASP A 56 -9.70 -16.11 19.29
N LEU A 57 -10.57 -15.59 18.42
CA LEU A 57 -10.18 -14.64 17.39
C LEU A 57 -10.40 -13.22 17.90
N SER A 58 -9.47 -12.31 17.58
CA SER A 58 -9.65 -10.91 18.01
C SER A 58 -10.88 -10.25 17.38
N GLY A 59 -11.51 -9.34 18.12
CA GLY A 59 -12.57 -8.51 17.59
C GLY A 59 -12.45 -7.06 18.00
N THR A 60 -13.53 -6.32 17.80
CA THR A 60 -13.70 -4.98 18.38
C THR A 60 -14.25 -5.03 19.80
N GLN A 61 -14.80 -6.18 20.21
CA GLN A 61 -15.36 -6.49 21.52
C GLN A 61 -14.91 -7.90 21.95
N VAL A 62 -15.20 -8.29 23.18
CA VAL A 62 -14.80 -9.60 23.75
C VAL A 62 -15.64 -10.78 23.25
N ASP A 63 -16.70 -10.50 22.51
CA ASP A 63 -17.72 -11.46 22.07
C ASP A 63 -17.93 -11.44 20.55
N ASN A 64 -16.99 -10.86 19.80
CA ASN A 64 -16.99 -10.89 18.34
C ASN A 64 -15.60 -11.21 17.76
N ASP A 65 -15.61 -11.69 16.52
CA ASP A 65 -14.42 -12.09 15.77
C ASP A 65 -14.22 -11.19 14.53
N ASP A 66 -14.54 -9.91 14.68
CA ASP A 66 -14.45 -8.96 13.57
C ASP A 66 -12.99 -8.56 13.32
N ALA A 67 -12.48 -8.89 12.12
CA ALA A 67 -11.14 -8.52 11.71
C ALA A 67 -10.91 -7.01 11.83
N THR A 68 -9.71 -6.63 12.27
CA THR A 68 -9.33 -5.22 12.35
C THR A 68 -8.97 -4.72 10.96
N VAL A 69 -9.72 -3.72 10.47
CA VAL A 69 -9.49 -3.08 9.17
C VAL A 69 -8.99 -1.66 9.38
N ILE A 70 -7.87 -1.33 8.75
CA ILE A 70 -7.30 0.02 8.72
C ILE A 70 -7.34 0.53 7.29
N GLU A 71 -8.15 1.56 7.06
CA GLU A 71 -8.26 2.24 5.76
C GLU A 71 -7.01 3.10 5.48
N LEU A 72 -6.56 3.09 4.24
CA LEU A 72 -5.42 3.85 3.73
C LEU A 72 -5.89 4.87 2.69
N CYS A 73 -5.22 6.02 2.64
CA CYS A 73 -5.55 7.03 1.65
C CYS A 73 -5.05 6.64 0.25
N GLN A 74 -5.92 6.82 -0.74
CA GLN A 74 -5.61 6.60 -2.16
C GLN A 74 -5.75 7.92 -2.92
N ASN A 75 -4.60 8.47 -3.31
CA ASN A 75 -4.47 9.71 -4.06
C ASN A 75 -3.78 9.41 -5.39
N ALA A 76 -4.56 8.98 -6.38
CA ALA A 76 -4.06 8.75 -7.73
C ALA A 76 -3.79 10.09 -8.45
N ASP A 77 -2.65 10.19 -9.13
CA ASP A 77 -2.30 11.36 -9.94
C ASP A 77 -1.31 10.99 -11.05
N ILE A 78 -1.37 11.70 -12.17
CA ILE A 78 -0.53 11.44 -13.34
C ILE A 78 -0.11 12.75 -14.00
N ALA A 79 1.18 12.84 -14.31
CA ALA A 79 1.78 13.97 -15.00
C ALA A 79 2.42 13.52 -16.32
N ILE A 80 2.42 14.40 -17.31
CA ILE A 80 3.10 14.18 -18.58
C ILE A 80 3.86 15.44 -19.00
N VAL A 81 5.09 15.26 -19.48
CA VAL A 81 5.92 16.31 -20.09
C VAL A 81 6.20 15.95 -21.53
N LYS A 82 5.96 16.90 -22.44
CA LYS A 82 6.30 16.79 -23.87
C LYS A 82 7.44 17.73 -24.21
N THR A 83 8.50 17.22 -24.81
CA THR A 83 9.61 18.01 -25.36
C THR A 83 9.80 17.69 -26.84
N GLY A 84 10.44 18.60 -27.58
CA GLY A 84 10.70 18.46 -29.01
C GLY A 84 12.09 18.95 -29.38
N VAL A 85 12.73 18.27 -30.32
CA VAL A 85 14.01 18.65 -30.91
C VAL A 85 13.81 18.77 -32.42
N PHE A 86 14.10 19.96 -32.96
CA PHE A 86 14.14 20.17 -34.41
C PHE A 86 15.37 19.48 -34.99
N ASN A 87 15.15 18.68 -36.03
CA ASN A 87 16.20 17.97 -36.76
C ASN A 87 16.34 18.63 -38.13
N ASP A 88 17.32 19.51 -38.24
CA ASP A 88 17.82 20.05 -39.51
C ASP A 88 18.66 18.96 -40.19
N VAL A 89 18.08 18.30 -41.19
CA VAL A 89 18.67 17.11 -41.83
C VAL A 89 19.70 17.50 -42.89
N ASP A 90 19.51 18.63 -43.57
CA ASP A 90 20.40 19.09 -44.64
C ASP A 90 21.45 20.13 -44.17
N GLY A 91 21.34 20.61 -42.93
CA GLY A 91 22.29 21.48 -42.26
C GLY A 91 22.21 22.95 -42.69
N ASN A 92 21.11 23.36 -43.32
CA ASN A 92 20.97 24.70 -43.88
C ASN A 92 20.48 25.77 -42.88
N GLN A 93 20.22 25.38 -41.62
CA GLN A 93 19.73 26.22 -40.52
C GLN A 93 18.36 26.88 -40.78
N CYS A 94 17.57 26.30 -41.69
CA CYS A 94 16.19 26.65 -41.98
C CYS A 94 15.30 25.40 -41.80
N ALA A 95 14.02 25.53 -42.12
CA ALA A 95 13.10 24.40 -42.14
C ALA A 95 12.68 24.08 -43.56
N ASP A 96 12.84 22.81 -43.95
CA ASP A 96 12.59 22.30 -45.29
C ASP A 96 11.53 21.20 -45.28
N ALA A 97 10.42 21.51 -45.97
CA ALA A 97 9.29 20.62 -46.07
C ALA A 97 9.67 19.30 -46.76
N GLY A 98 9.36 18.18 -46.10
CA GLY A 98 9.64 16.83 -46.60
C GLY A 98 11.08 16.35 -46.39
N ILE A 99 11.92 17.17 -45.75
CA ILE A 99 13.31 16.84 -45.42
C ILE A 99 13.49 16.86 -43.89
N ASP A 100 13.15 18.00 -43.26
CA ASP A 100 13.34 18.16 -41.82
C ASP A 100 12.23 17.57 -40.99
N THR A 101 12.54 17.27 -39.73
CA THR A 101 11.61 16.63 -38.79
C THR A 101 11.70 17.24 -37.39
N ILE A 102 10.74 16.93 -36.54
CA ILE A 102 10.81 17.19 -35.10
C ILE A 102 10.69 15.86 -34.37
N THR A 103 11.68 15.52 -33.55
CA THR A 103 11.59 14.37 -32.64
C THR A 103 10.93 14.81 -31.35
N TYR A 104 9.80 14.21 -31.00
CA TYR A 104 9.12 14.46 -29.73
C TYR A 104 9.40 13.35 -28.72
N THR A 105 9.56 13.74 -27.46
CA THR A 105 9.69 12.82 -26.32
C THR A 105 8.58 13.12 -25.32
N PHE A 106 7.92 12.07 -24.85
CA PHE A 106 6.89 12.14 -23.81
C PHE A 106 7.39 11.41 -22.56
N THR A 107 7.47 12.12 -21.44
CA THR A 107 7.80 11.53 -20.14
C THR A 107 6.55 11.52 -19.29
N VAL A 108 6.04 10.33 -18.99
CA VAL A 108 4.87 10.13 -18.12
C VAL A 108 5.35 9.77 -16.73
N THR A 109 4.73 10.34 -15.70
CA THR A 109 5.09 10.13 -14.29
C THR A 109 3.83 9.90 -13.48
N ASN A 110 3.81 8.81 -12.70
CA ASN A 110 2.82 8.66 -11.64
C ASN A 110 3.20 9.64 -10.51
N ALA A 111 2.35 10.65 -10.30
CA ALA A 111 2.54 11.67 -9.27
C ALA A 111 1.75 11.35 -7.99
N GLY A 112 0.95 10.28 -8.01
CA GLY A 112 0.16 9.81 -6.89
C GLY A 112 0.86 8.75 -6.04
N ASN A 113 0.11 8.18 -5.09
CA ASN A 113 0.57 7.08 -4.24
C ASN A 113 -0.01 5.70 -4.64
N VAL A 114 -0.86 5.64 -5.66
CA VAL A 114 -1.50 4.40 -6.14
C VAL A 114 -0.88 3.99 -7.48
N SER A 115 -0.66 2.70 -7.70
CA SER A 115 -0.21 2.17 -8.98
C SER A 115 -1.24 2.42 -10.08
N LEU A 116 -0.77 2.86 -11.26
CA LEU A 116 -1.62 3.10 -12.43
C LEU A 116 -1.35 2.05 -13.51
N SER A 117 -2.39 1.58 -14.19
CA SER A 117 -2.31 0.61 -15.29
C SER A 117 -2.99 1.13 -16.56
N ASN A 118 -2.76 0.47 -17.70
CA ASN A 118 -3.33 0.84 -19.00
C ASN A 118 -3.00 2.28 -19.44
N ILE A 119 -1.74 2.70 -19.25
CA ILE A 119 -1.28 4.03 -19.63
C ILE A 119 -1.24 4.17 -21.15
N THR A 120 -1.99 5.13 -21.69
CA THR A 120 -2.00 5.49 -23.11
C THR A 120 -1.64 6.96 -23.30
N VAL A 121 -0.81 7.26 -24.30
CA VAL A 121 -0.49 8.63 -24.73
C VAL A 121 -1.04 8.83 -26.14
N THR A 122 -1.88 9.85 -26.33
CA THR A 122 -2.44 10.23 -27.63
C THR A 122 -2.02 11.66 -27.95
N ASP A 123 -1.49 11.87 -29.15
CA ASP A 123 -1.01 13.17 -29.61
C ASP A 123 -1.60 13.47 -30.99
N PRO A 124 -2.49 14.46 -31.16
CA PRO A 124 -3.22 14.68 -32.42
C PRO A 124 -2.35 14.99 -33.66
N LEU A 125 -1.08 15.36 -33.47
CA LEU A 125 -0.16 15.62 -34.56
C LEU A 125 0.62 14.36 -34.98
N LEU A 126 0.83 13.44 -34.04
CA LEU A 126 1.61 12.22 -34.24
C LEU A 126 0.76 10.94 -34.26
N GLN A 127 -0.55 11.06 -33.99
CA GLN A 127 -1.56 10.01 -33.96
C GLN A 127 -2.86 10.49 -34.59
#